data_AF-A0A1J4X1B1-F1
#
_entry.id   AF-A0A1J4X1B1-F1
#
_cell.length_a   1.000
_cell.length_b   1.000
_cell.length_c   1.000
_cell.angle_alpha   90.00
_cell.angle_beta   90.00
_cell.angle_gamma   90.00
#
_symmetry.space_group_name_H-M   'P 1'
#
loop_
_entity.id
_entity.type
_entity.pdbx_description
1 polymer ?
#
loop_
_entity_poly.entity_id
_entity_poly.type
_entity_poly.pdbx_seq_one_letter_code
_entity_poly.pdbx_strand_id
1 'polypeptide(L)'
;MAKKCDRFPIGEPEVSLTFRTSRFPIGDEENQQLDTELRKVLDDEQCDFSCSTGEVCIRRMSYDYAAMIRGLLEGREVLRGTCELNEQ
;
A
#
# COMPACT_ATOMS: atom_id res chain seq x y z
N MET A 1 -13.15 26.43 -6.45
CA MET A 1 -11.73 26.04 -6.27
C MET A 1 -11.69 24.53 -6.11
N ALA A 2 -11.64 23.77 -7.20
CA ALA A 2 -11.46 22.32 -7.16
C ALA A 2 -9.98 22.05 -7.40
N LYS A 3 -9.24 21.61 -6.39
CA LYS A 3 -7.92 21.00 -6.58
C LYS A 3 -8.18 19.64 -7.22
N LYS A 4 -8.26 19.65 -8.55
CA LYS A 4 -8.36 18.44 -9.37
C LYS A 4 -6.99 17.76 -9.26
N CYS A 5 -6.94 16.62 -8.58
CA CYS A 5 -5.78 15.74 -8.56
C CYS A 5 -5.61 15.13 -9.97
N ASP A 6 -5.19 15.95 -10.94
CA ASP A 6 -4.79 15.53 -12.28
C ASP A 6 -3.31 15.08 -12.22
N ARG A 7 -3.02 14.00 -11.49
CA ARG A 7 -1.65 13.46 -11.39
C ARG A 7 -1.51 11.97 -11.71
N PHE A 8 -2.48 11.36 -12.37
CA PHE A 8 -2.29 10.08 -13.06
C PHE A 8 -2.21 10.31 -14.58
N PRO A 9 -1.15 9.85 -15.26
CA PRO A 9 -1.10 9.92 -16.71
C PRO A 9 -2.28 9.13 -17.29
N ILE A 10 -3.06 9.80 -18.13
CA ILE A 10 -4.20 9.19 -18.84
C ILE A 10 -3.64 8.11 -19.76
N GLY A 11 -3.77 6.84 -19.36
CA GLY A 11 -3.35 5.69 -20.17
C GLY A 11 -2.59 4.57 -19.44
N GLU A 12 -2.20 4.76 -18.18
CA GLU A 12 -1.64 3.66 -17.38
C GLU A 12 -2.76 2.95 -16.60
N PRO A 13 -2.79 1.60 -16.57
CA PRO A 13 -3.75 0.87 -15.75
C PRO A 13 -3.50 1.18 -14.27
N GLU A 14 -4.55 1.63 -13.57
CA GLU A 14 -4.50 1.81 -12.13
C GLU A 14 -4.50 0.44 -11.46
N VAL A 15 -3.48 0.15 -10.66
CA VAL A 15 -3.40 -1.09 -9.91
C VAL A 15 -3.68 -0.86 -8.43
N SER A 16 -4.07 -1.93 -7.75
CA SER A 16 -4.31 -1.95 -6.31
C SER A 16 -3.48 -3.06 -5.69
N LEU A 17 -2.86 -2.81 -4.55
CA LEU A 17 -2.05 -3.76 -3.82
C LEU A 17 -2.64 -3.98 -2.44
N THR A 18 -2.96 -5.23 -2.12
CA THR A 18 -3.42 -5.64 -0.80
C THR A 18 -2.34 -6.47 -0.15
N PHE A 19 -1.87 -6.08 1.01
CA PHE A 19 -0.89 -6.81 1.78
C PHE A 19 -1.46 -7.23 3.12
N ARG A 20 -1.39 -8.52 3.42
CA ARG A 20 -1.85 -9.08 4.70
C ARG A 20 -0.69 -9.70 5.44
N THR A 21 -0.40 -9.18 6.63
CA THR A 21 0.65 -9.74 7.50
C THR A 21 0.36 -11.19 7.88
N SER A 22 1.41 -12.00 8.11
CA SER A 22 1.24 -13.41 8.55
C SER A 22 0.50 -13.56 9.88
N ARG A 23 0.53 -12.53 10.72
CA ARG A 23 -0.10 -12.52 12.04
C ARG A 23 -1.51 -11.92 12.04
N PHE A 24 -2.15 -11.77 10.89
CA PHE A 24 -3.47 -11.18 10.79
C PHE A 24 -4.55 -11.94 11.61
N PRO A 25 -5.32 -11.28 12.49
CA PRO A 25 -5.23 -9.85 12.85
C PRO A 25 -4.11 -9.57 13.87
N ILE A 26 -3.38 -8.47 13.68
CA ILE A 26 -2.39 -7.98 14.65
C ILE A 26 -3.02 -7.01 15.66
N GLY A 27 -2.36 -6.81 16.80
CA GLY A 27 -2.83 -5.85 17.81
C GLY A 27 -2.78 -4.40 17.34
N ASP A 28 -3.57 -3.51 17.96
CA ASP A 28 -3.63 -2.08 17.62
C ASP A 28 -2.25 -1.40 17.61
N GLU A 29 -1.38 -1.71 18.57
CA GLU A 29 -0.05 -1.11 18.68
C GLU A 29 0.86 -1.53 17.51
N GLU A 30 0.85 -2.82 17.15
CA GLU A 30 1.55 -3.34 15.97
C GLU A 30 0.97 -2.75 14.67
N ASN A 31 -0.36 -2.59 14.59
CA ASN A 31 -1.04 -2.00 13.44
C ASN A 31 -0.69 -0.52 13.26
N GLN A 32 -0.60 0.26 14.34
CA GLN A 32 -0.16 1.66 14.28
C GLN A 32 1.30 1.79 13.85
N GLN A 33 2.16 0.88 14.33
CA GLN A 33 3.56 0.86 13.90
C GLN A 33 3.69 0.52 12.41
N LEU A 34 2.89 -0.44 11.94
CA LEU A 34 2.79 -0.78 10.52
C LEU A 34 2.32 0.41 9.67
N ASP A 35 1.22 1.05 10.07
CA ASP A 35 0.68 2.25 9.39
C ASP A 35 1.73 3.35 9.26
N THR A 36 2.40 3.66 10.38
CA THR A 36 3.42 4.70 10.44
C THR A 36 4.62 4.39 9.55
N GLU A 37 5.08 3.14 9.55
CA GLU A 37 6.20 2.71 8.74
C GLU A 37 5.88 2.73 7.24
N LEU A 38 4.67 2.31 6.88
CA LEU A 38 4.23 2.32 5.49
C LEU A 38 4.04 3.74 4.99
N ARG A 39 3.50 4.65 5.80
CA ARG A 39 3.41 6.07 5.47
C ARG A 39 4.75 6.78 5.28
N LYS A 40 5.84 6.26 5.85
CA LYS A 40 7.19 6.80 5.57
C LYS A 40 7.72 6.37 4.21
N VAL A 41 7.24 5.24 3.71
CA VAL A 41 7.67 4.62 2.45
C VAL A 41 6.73 5.05 1.31
N LEU A 42 5.44 5.13 1.61
CA LEU A 42 4.38 5.50 0.69
C LEU A 42 4.25 7.00 0.64
N ASP A 43 4.26 7.53 -0.58
CA ASP A 43 3.95 8.93 -0.83
C ASP A 43 2.42 9.12 -0.92
N ASP A 44 1.84 9.80 0.07
CA ASP A 44 0.40 10.10 0.18
C ASP A 44 -0.13 10.93 -1.01
N GLU A 45 0.75 11.59 -1.79
CA GLU A 45 0.32 12.27 -3.03
C GLU A 45 0.18 11.33 -4.23
N GLN A 46 0.78 10.13 -4.18
CA GLN A 46 0.84 9.19 -5.30
C GLN A 46 -0.07 7.97 -5.17
N CYS A 47 -0.62 7.68 -3.99
CA CYS A 47 -1.52 6.54 -3.80
C CYS A 47 -2.54 6.75 -2.67
N ASP A 48 -3.68 6.06 -2.76
CA ASP A 48 -4.66 5.96 -1.68
C ASP A 48 -4.26 4.79 -0.76
N PHE A 49 -3.96 5.08 0.50
CA PHE A 49 -3.45 4.10 1.47
C PHE A 49 -4.42 3.90 2.63
N SER A 50 -4.59 2.65 3.07
CA SER A 50 -5.38 2.29 4.24
C SER A 50 -4.75 1.09 4.95
N CYS A 51 -4.55 1.18 6.27
CA CYS A 51 -4.04 0.07 7.08
C CYS A 51 -5.04 -0.25 8.20
N SER A 52 -5.45 -1.51 8.31
CA SER A 52 -6.40 -1.98 9.31
C SER A 52 -6.05 -3.38 9.80
N THR A 53 -5.85 -3.55 11.11
CA THR A 53 -5.62 -4.86 11.77
C THR A 53 -4.53 -5.73 11.12
N GLY A 54 -3.51 -5.13 10.49
CA GLY A 54 -2.44 -5.85 9.80
C GLY A 54 -2.76 -6.23 8.34
N GLU A 55 -3.84 -5.70 7.79
CA GLU A 55 -4.13 -5.64 6.37
C GLU A 55 -3.88 -4.22 5.85
N VAL A 56 -3.16 -4.11 4.75
CA VAL A 56 -2.78 -2.88 4.10
C VAL A 56 -3.38 -2.89 2.71
N CYS A 57 -4.24 -1.93 2.42
CA CYS A 57 -4.79 -1.71 1.10
C CYS A 57 -4.19 -0.42 0.53
N ILE A 58 -3.58 -0.55 -0.63
CA ILE A 58 -3.01 0.56 -1.39
C ILE A 58 -3.72 0.56 -2.73
N ARG A 59 -4.25 1.70 -3.16
CA ARG A 59 -5.04 1.84 -4.39
C ARG A 59 -4.57 3.05 -5.16
N ARG A 60 -4.99 3.14 -6.42
CA ARG A 60 -4.66 4.26 -7.32
C ARG A 60 -3.15 4.44 -7.42
N MET A 61 -2.45 3.44 -7.95
CA MET A 61 -1.01 3.54 -8.19
C MET A 61 -0.64 2.90 -9.52
N SER A 62 0.51 3.27 -10.08
CA SER A 62 1.04 2.64 -11.29
C SER A 62 1.64 1.26 -10.96
N TYR A 63 1.70 0.36 -11.95
CA TYR A 63 2.27 -0.98 -11.79
C TYR A 63 3.70 -0.97 -11.24
N ASP A 64 4.54 -0.06 -11.74
CA ASP A 64 5.94 0.08 -11.30
C ASP A 64 6.03 0.42 -9.80
N TYR A 65 5.18 1.35 -9.35
CA TYR A 65 5.09 1.72 -7.94
C TYR A 65 4.58 0.55 -7.09
N ALA A 66 3.56 -0.17 -7.56
CA ALA A 66 3.07 -1.36 -6.86
C ALA A 66 4.14 -2.46 -6.75
N ALA A 67 4.92 -2.69 -7.81
CA ALA A 67 6.02 -3.65 -7.79
C ALA A 67 7.13 -3.24 -6.81
N MET A 68 7.46 -1.95 -6.74
CA MET A 68 8.40 -1.41 -5.76
C MET A 68 7.90 -1.63 -4.32
N ILE A 69 6.65 -1.25 -4.03
CA ILE A 69 6.05 -1.42 -2.71
C ILE A 69 5.94 -2.90 -2.33
N ARG A 70 5.55 -3.77 -3.27
CA ARG A 70 5.54 -5.21 -3.08
C ARG A 70 6.92 -5.73 -2.65
N GLY A 71 7.98 -5.33 -3.34
CA GLY A 71 9.35 -5.71 -2.99
C GLY A 71 9.76 -5.24 -1.58
N LEU A 72 9.33 -4.05 -1.18
CA LEU A 72 9.59 -3.52 0.17
C LEU A 72 8.82 -4.28 1.25
N LEU A 73 7.58 -4.67 0.97
CA LEU A 73 6.73 -5.43 1.88
C LEU A 73 7.21 -6.88 2.03
N GLU A 74 7.56 -7.55 0.94
CA GLU A 74 8.12 -8.91 0.94
C GLU A 74 9.52 -8.94 1.58
N GLY A 75 10.32 -7.89 1.40
CA GLY A 75 11.66 -7.78 1.98
C GLY A 75 11.69 -7.45 3.48
N ARG A 76 10.59 -6.95 4.06
CA ARG A 76 10.50 -6.66 5.49
C ARG A 76 10.10 -7.92 6.27
N GLU A 77 11.09 -8.59 6.85
CA GLU A 77 10.89 -9.77 7.71
C GLU A 77 9.89 -9.56 8.85
N VAL A 78 9.69 -8.32 9.30
CA VAL A 78 8.74 -7.97 10.37
C VAL A 78 7.29 -8.26 9.97
N LEU A 79 6.99 -8.25 8.67
CA LEU A 79 5.61 -8.31 8.19
C LEU A 79 5.21 -9.70 7.70
N ARG A 80 6.17 -10.51 7.23
CA ARG A 80 6.03 -11.89 6.68
C ARG A 80 4.68 -12.14 5.99
N GLY A 81 4.15 -11.17 5.26
CA GLY A 81 2.77 -11.21 4.78
C GLY A 81 2.65 -11.72 3.37
N THR A 82 1.42 -11.83 2.89
CA THR A 82 1.10 -12.11 1.49
C THR A 82 0.73 -10.80 0.81
N CYS A 83 1.38 -10.49 -0.32
CA CYS A 83 0.99 -9.40 -1.20
C CYS A 83 0.10 -9.95 -2.33
N GLU A 84 -1.07 -9.35 -2.52
CA GLU A 84 -1.97 -9.58 -3.66
C GLU A 84 -2.02 -8.30 -4.50
N LEU A 85 -1.55 -8.40 -5.74
CA LEU A 85 -1.68 -7.32 -6.73
C LEU A 85 -2.95 -7.55 -7.54
N ASN A 86 -3.82 -6.56 -7.59
CA ASN A 86 -5.01 -6.53 -8.42
C ASN A 86 -4.86 -5.46 -9.50
N GLU A 87 -4.85 -5.89 -10.75
CA GLU A 87 -4.89 -5.02 -11.93
C GLU A 87 -6.38 -4.75 -12.24
N GLN A 88 -6.80 -3.49 -12.23
CA GLN A 88 -8.18 -3.09 -12.59
C GLN A 88 -8.27 -2.65 -14.05
#